data_AF-A0A532AFR6-F1
#
_entry.id   AF-A0A532AFR6-F1
#
_cell.length_a   1.000
_cell.length_b   1.000
_cell.length_c   1.000
_cell.angle_alpha   90.00
_cell.angle_beta   90.00
_cell.angle_gamma   90.00
#
_symmetry.space_group_name_H-M   'P 1'
#
loop_
_entity.id
_entity.type
_entity.pdbx_description
1 polymer ?
#
loop_
_entity_poly.entity_id
_entity_poly.type
_entity_poly.pdbx_seq_one_letter_code
_entity_poly.pdbx_strand_id
1 'polypeptide(L)' 'SKVQGVRGDLPDEAEDPVIVKGTGEQFAMMYISMQNPNMTPEQLTEYIERVVRPRMSTVEGVADVQIFGAAE' A
#
# COMPACT_ATOMS: atom_id res chain seq x y z
N SER A 1 16.28 -9.29 19.60
CA SER A 1 15.93 -9.47 18.18
C SER A 1 15.37 -10.85 17.93
N LYS A 2 14.06 -10.97 17.71
CA LYS A 2 13.37 -12.22 17.33
C LYS A 2 13.50 -12.56 15.83
N VAL A 3 14.10 -11.67 15.04
CA VAL A 3 14.19 -11.74 13.57
C VAL A 3 15.37 -12.57 13.05
N GLN A 4 16.35 -12.88 13.90
CA GLN A 4 17.51 -13.72 13.51
C GLN A 4 17.24 -15.22 13.65
N GLY A 5 16.10 -15.64 14.22
CA GLY A 5 15.81 -17.05 14.52
C GLY A 5 15.07 -17.83 13.42
N VAL A 6 14.51 -17.15 12.41
CA VAL A 6 13.69 -17.77 11.35
C VAL A 6 14.34 -17.74 9.97
N ARG A 7 15.55 -17.19 9.85
CA ARG A 7 16.35 -17.23 8.61
C ARG A 7 16.87 -18.62 8.25
N GLY A 8 16.83 -19.58 9.18
CA GLY A 8 17.34 -20.94 8.95
C GLY A 8 16.34 -21.90 8.29
N ASP A 9 15.06 -21.54 8.22
CA ASP A 9 13.98 -22.42 7.71
C ASP A 9 13.36 -21.92 6.39
N LEU A 10 13.91 -20.84 5.82
CA LEU A 10 13.41 -20.29 4.55
C LEU A 10 14.17 -20.93 3.38
N PRO A 11 13.46 -21.46 2.36
CA PRO A 11 14.08 -21.93 1.11
C PRO A 11 14.92 -20.84 0.45
N ASP A 12 15.94 -21.21 -0.32
CA ASP A 12 16.87 -20.28 -0.99
C ASP A 12 16.15 -19.30 -1.96
N GLU A 13 14.91 -19.59 -2.35
CA GLU A 13 14.06 -18.78 -3.23
C GLU A 13 13.08 -17.85 -2.48
N ALA A 14 13.11 -17.81 -1.15
CA ALA A 14 12.19 -17.01 -0.36
C ALA A 14 12.58 -15.52 -0.39
N GLU A 15 11.62 -14.66 -0.77
CA GLU A 15 11.80 -13.21 -0.73
C GLU A 15 12.04 -12.72 0.71
N ASP A 16 12.84 -11.66 0.84
CA ASP A 16 13.14 -11.04 2.14
C ASP A 16 11.84 -10.69 2.88
N PRO A 17 11.72 -11.04 4.17
CA PRO A 17 10.49 -10.80 4.91
C PRO A 17 10.21 -9.29 5.01
N VAL A 18 9.08 -8.85 4.46
CA VAL A 18 8.60 -7.47 4.63
C VAL A 18 8.09 -7.32 6.08
N ILE A 19 8.75 -6.46 6.85
CA ILE A 19 8.37 -6.17 8.24
C ILE A 19 7.12 -5.29 8.22
N VAL A 20 5.95 -5.91 8.35
CA VAL A 20 4.72 -5.17 8.67
C VAL A 20 4.66 -4.99 10.19
N LYS A 21 4.83 -3.75 10.67
CA LYS A 21 4.66 -3.43 12.10
C LYS A 21 3.18 -3.55 12.46
N GLY A 22 2.77 -4.72 12.95
CA GLY A 22 1.42 -4.97 13.46
C GLY A 22 1.24 -4.41 14.87
N THR A 23 0.93 -3.11 14.99
CA THR A 23 0.44 -2.53 16.24
C THR A 23 -1.05 -2.20 16.09
N GLY A 24 -1.93 -3.07 16.61
CA GLY A 24 -3.37 -2.81 16.74
C GLY A 24 -4.21 -2.99 15.48
N GLU A 25 -5.53 -3.03 15.65
CA GLU A 25 -6.51 -2.95 14.56
C GLU A 25 -6.27 -1.66 13.77
N GLN A 26 -5.87 -1.81 12.50
CA GLN A 26 -5.65 -0.69 11.60
C GLN A 26 -7.00 -0.28 11.02
N PHE A 27 -7.62 0.74 11.62
CA PHE A 27 -8.85 1.32 11.11
C PHE A 27 -8.53 2.37 10.05
N ALA A 28 -9.17 2.28 8.88
CA ALA A 28 -9.08 3.32 7.88
C ALA A 28 -9.67 4.62 8.46
N MET A 29 -8.87 5.68 8.50
CA MET A 29 -9.33 6.99 8.99
C MET A 29 -10.29 7.65 8.00
N MET A 30 -10.08 7.44 6.70
CA MET A 30 -10.84 8.05 5.62
C MET A 30 -10.91 7.13 4.41
N TYR A 31 -12.00 7.26 3.65
CA TYR A 31 -12.17 6.68 2.32
C TYR A 31 -12.37 7.79 1.30
N ILE A 32 -11.69 7.68 0.16
CA ILE A 32 -11.79 8.65 -0.93
C ILE A 32 -12.19 7.87 -2.19
N SER A 33 -13.30 8.28 -2.82
CA SER A 33 -13.73 7.77 -4.12
C SER A 33 -13.31 8.76 -5.20
N MET A 34 -12.78 8.25 -6.30
CA MET A 34 -12.34 9.05 -7.44
C MET A 34 -13.12 8.63 -8.68
N GLN A 35 -13.64 9.62 -9.41
CA GLN A 35 -14.36 9.43 -10.67
C GLN A 35 -13.95 10.53 -11.63
N ASN A 36 -13.73 10.19 -12.89
CA ASN A 36 -13.44 11.14 -13.95
C ASN A 36 -14.10 10.70 -15.25
N PRO A 37 -15.04 11.48 -15.82
CA PRO A 37 -15.76 11.10 -17.05
C PRO A 37 -14.86 11.12 -18.30
N ASN A 38 -13.66 11.71 -18.22
CA ASN A 38 -12.73 11.83 -19.34
C ASN A 38 -11.54 10.86 -19.24
N MET A 39 -11.55 9.91 -18.29
CA MET A 39 -10.51 8.90 -18.13
C MET A 39 -11.12 7.50 -18.17
N THR A 40 -10.41 6.55 -18.78
CA THR A 40 -10.75 5.13 -18.60
C THR A 40 -10.40 4.67 -17.17
N PRO A 41 -10.96 3.55 -16.68
CA PRO A 41 -10.61 3.00 -15.36
C PRO A 41 -9.11 2.79 -15.15
N GLU A 42 -8.40 2.35 -16.19
CA GLU A 42 -6.95 2.09 -16.17
C GLU A 42 -6.18 3.41 -16.08
N GLN A 43 -6.56 4.42 -16.88
CA GLN A 43 -5.96 5.75 -16.82
C GLN A 43 -6.16 6.42 -15.47
N LEU A 44 -7.34 6.25 -14.88
CA LEU A 44 -7.63 6.77 -13.55
C LEU A 44 -6.80 6.04 -12.49
N THR A 45 -6.69 4.72 -12.56
CA THR A 45 -5.86 3.91 -11.66
C THR A 45 -4.39 4.35 -11.71
N GLU A 46 -3.83 4.46 -12.91
CA GLU A 46 -2.46 4.94 -13.15
C GLU A 46 -2.22 6.34 -12.56
N TYR A 47 -3.20 7.25 -12.73
CA TYR A 47 -3.12 8.58 -12.15
C TYR A 47 -3.14 8.55 -10.62
N ILE A 48 -3.98 7.71 -10.03
CA ILE A 48 -4.04 7.53 -8.57
C ILE A 48 -2.69 7.01 -8.06
N GLU A 49 -2.11 6.01 -8.72
CA GLU A 49 -0.86 5.39 -8.30
C GLU A 49 0.35 6.31 -8.41
N ARG A 50 0.46 7.06 -9.52
CA ARG A 50 1.67 7.84 -9.81
C ARG A 50 1.62 9.27 -9.30
N VAL A 51 0.43 9.80 -9.04
CA VAL A 51 0.26 11.20 -8.63
C VAL A 51 -0.38 11.31 -7.26
N VAL A 52 -1.50 10.62 -7.04
CA VAL A 52 -2.28 10.78 -5.80
C VAL A 52 -1.58 10.09 -4.62
N ARG A 53 -1.23 8.81 -4.75
CA ARG A 53 -0.59 8.03 -3.69
C ARG A 53 0.69 8.70 -3.17
N PRO A 54 1.66 9.12 -4.00
CA PRO A 54 2.89 9.76 -3.51
C PRO A 54 2.60 11.05 -2.74
N ARG A 55 1.65 11.86 -3.21
CA ARG A 55 1.26 13.10 -2.54
C ARG A 55 0.59 12.83 -1.21
N MET A 56 -0.29 11.83 -1.13
CA MET A 56 -0.94 11.46 0.12
C MET A 56 0.06 10.91 1.15
N SER A 57 1.01 10.09 0.71
CA SER A 57 2.06 9.55 1.58
C SER A 57 3.01 10.62 2.14
N THR A 58 3.09 11.80 1.53
CA THR A 58 3.88 12.93 2.06
C THR A 58 3.15 13.79 3.09
N VAL A 59 1.84 13.58 3.29
CA VAL A 59 1.07 14.35 4.26
C VAL A 59 1.38 13.88 5.68
N GLU A 60 1.69 14.83 6.56
CA GLU A 60 1.94 14.52 7.97
C GLU A 60 0.72 13.84 8.61
N GLY A 61 0.96 12.72 9.30
CA GLY A 61 -0.10 11.93 9.92
C GLY A 61 -0.72 10.85 9.00
N VAL A 62 -0.32 10.77 7.73
CA VAL A 62 -0.69 9.64 6.87
C VAL A 62 0.29 8.48 7.08
N ALA A 63 -0.21 7.40 7.67
CA ALA A 63 0.59 6.20 7.93
C ALA A 63 0.62 5.23 6.73
N ASP A 64 -0.51 5.08 6.03
CA ASP A 64 -0.67 4.15 4.92
C ASP A 64 -1.74 4.65 3.94
N VAL A 65 -1.60 4.28 2.67
CA VAL A 65 -2.54 4.61 1.59
C VAL A 65 -2.81 3.36 0.76
N GLN A 66 -4.06 2.89 0.81
CA GLN A 66 -4.52 1.72 0.06
C GLN A 66 -5.44 2.14 -1.09
N ILE A 67 -5.27 1.50 -2.24
CA ILE A 67 -6.10 1.70 -3.42
C ILE A 67 -6.99 0.46 -3.56
N PHE A 68 -8.29 0.68 -3.73
CA PHE A 68 -9.27 -0.39 -3.90
C PHE A 68 -9.89 -0.31 -5.28
N GLY A 69 -10.06 -1.46 -5.95
CA GLY A 69 -10.73 -1.53 -7.25
C GLY A 69 -9.92 -0.94 -8.42
N ALA A 70 -8.59 -0.91 -8.28
CA ALA A 70 -7.67 -0.64 -9.38
C ALA A 70 -7.96 -1.59 -10.56
N ALA A 71 -8.04 -1.06 -11.78
CA ALA A 71 -8.08 -1.88 -12.99
C ALA A 71 -6.64 -2.34 -13.30
N GLU A 72 -6.41 -3.67 -13.30
CA GLU A 72 -5.13 -4.29 -13.68
C GLU A 72 -4.86 -4.23 -15.18
#